data_AF-A0A1S2ZP36-F1
#
_entry.id   AF-A0A1S2ZP36-F1
#
_cell.length_a   1.000
_cell.length_b   1.000
_cell.length_c   1.000
_cell.angle_alpha   90.00
_cell.angle_beta   90.00
_cell.angle_gamma   90.00
#
_symmetry.space_group_name_H-M   'P 1'
#
loop_
_entity.id
_entity.type
_entity.pdbx_description
1 polymer ?
#
loop_
_entity_poly.entity_id
_entity_poly.type
_entity_poly.pdbx_seq_one_letter_code
_entity_poly.pdbx_strand_id
1 'polypeptide(L)'
;MGSLPRTLELYYDVLSPYSWLGFEILCRYKNIWNVDLQLRPTLIAAIMKDSGSMSAMCFLTAVNMECPEKLEKVSRELWMRIWSQDEDITEPQSILAAAEKAGLSAEQARGLLEAMSTPKVANQLKKTTEKVCKYGAFGLPVTVAHVDNQTHMLFGSDRMELLAHLLGEKWMGPVPPAANSRL
;
A
#
# COMPACT_ATOMS: atom_id res chain seq x y z
N MET A 1 -8.54 27.98 -11.31
CA MET A 1 -7.94 26.68 -11.67
C MET A 1 -7.32 26.12 -10.41
N GLY A 2 -7.72 24.93 -9.95
CA GLY A 2 -7.11 24.31 -8.77
C GLY A 2 -5.67 23.88 -9.04
N SER A 3 -4.83 23.81 -8.01
CA SER A 3 -3.48 23.26 -8.13
C SER A 3 -3.54 21.76 -8.48
N LEU A 4 -2.55 21.26 -9.21
CA LEU A 4 -2.44 19.83 -9.50
C LEU A 4 -2.32 19.02 -8.19
N PRO A 5 -2.87 17.79 -8.11
CA PRO A 5 -2.70 16.92 -6.96
C PRO A 5 -1.23 16.60 -6.70
N ARG A 6 -0.82 16.55 -5.44
CA ARG A 6 0.55 16.14 -5.05
C ARG A 6 0.63 14.62 -5.05
N THR A 7 1.65 14.06 -5.68
CA THR A 7 1.85 12.61 -5.66
C THR A 7 2.35 12.16 -4.30
N LEU A 8 1.65 11.17 -3.72
CA LEU A 8 2.05 10.45 -2.52
C LEU A 8 2.29 8.99 -2.87
N GLU A 9 3.50 8.49 -2.69
CA GLU A 9 3.80 7.07 -2.85
C GLU A 9 3.85 6.41 -1.47
N LEU A 10 2.97 5.43 -1.22
CA LEU A 10 3.03 4.60 -0.02
C LEU A 10 3.68 3.27 -0.34
N TYR A 11 4.86 3.02 0.21
CA TYR A 11 5.55 1.75 0.17
C TYR A 11 5.18 0.92 1.41
N TYR A 12 4.69 -0.29 1.18
CA TYR A 12 4.16 -1.14 2.23
C TYR A 12 4.39 -2.63 1.95
N ASP A 13 4.39 -3.41 3.04
CA ASP A 13 4.36 -4.87 3.05
C ASP A 13 3.23 -5.31 3.98
N VAL A 14 2.46 -6.32 3.59
CA VAL A 14 1.37 -6.84 4.43
C VAL A 14 1.86 -7.52 5.71
N LEU A 15 3.15 -7.87 5.78
CA LEU A 15 3.82 -8.32 7.00
C LEU A 15 4.07 -7.19 8.01
N SER A 16 3.86 -5.93 7.66
CA SER A 16 4.04 -4.81 8.61
C SER A 16 2.69 -4.32 9.15
N PRO A 17 2.45 -4.39 10.48
CA PRO A 17 1.22 -3.87 11.08
C PRO A 17 1.18 -2.34 11.02
N TYR A 18 2.34 -1.67 11.17
CA TYR A 18 2.43 -0.22 11.02
C TYR A 18 2.15 0.22 9.58
N SER A 19 2.48 -0.62 8.59
CA SER A 19 2.11 -0.34 7.21
C SER A 19 0.60 -0.34 7.02
N TRP A 20 -0.12 -1.24 7.67
CA TRP A 20 -1.59 -1.23 7.66
C TRP A 20 -2.16 0.06 8.25
N LEU A 21 -1.64 0.50 9.41
CA LEU A 21 -2.08 1.73 10.06
C LEU A 21 -1.88 2.96 9.16
N GLY A 22 -0.68 3.09 8.59
CA GLY A 22 -0.36 4.20 7.69
C GLY A 22 -1.20 4.16 6.41
N PHE A 23 -1.41 2.96 5.86
CA PHE A 23 -2.28 2.72 4.71
C PHE A 23 -3.71 3.19 4.95
N GLU A 24 -4.34 2.79 6.05
CA GLU A 24 -5.73 3.17 6.31
C GLU A 24 -5.91 4.68 6.50
N ILE A 25 -4.94 5.35 7.14
CA ILE A 25 -4.96 6.81 7.27
C ILE A 25 -4.92 7.44 5.87
N LEU A 26 -3.94 7.09 5.04
CA LEU A 26 -3.82 7.67 3.69
C LEU A 26 -5.04 7.35 2.81
N CYS A 27 -5.61 6.15 2.90
CA CYS A 27 -6.83 5.79 2.18
C CYS A 27 -8.06 6.63 2.60
N ARG A 28 -8.15 7.05 3.87
CA ARG A 28 -9.22 7.96 4.33
C ARG A 28 -9.01 9.38 3.80
N TYR A 29 -7.76 9.83 3.70
CA TYR A 29 -7.42 11.18 3.28
C TYR A 29 -7.32 11.38 1.76
N LYS A 30 -7.20 10.32 0.96
CA LYS A 30 -7.06 10.41 -0.51
C LYS A 30 -8.20 11.16 -1.22
N ASN A 31 -9.38 11.22 -0.61
CA ASN A 31 -10.55 11.93 -1.13
C ASN A 31 -10.80 13.29 -0.43
N ILE A 32 -9.91 13.70 0.47
CA ILE A 32 -10.01 14.90 1.30
C ILE A 32 -8.89 15.87 0.92
N TRP A 33 -7.66 15.39 0.89
CA TRP A 33 -6.49 16.16 0.48
C TRP A 33 -6.37 16.17 -1.05
N ASN A 34 -5.76 17.23 -1.59
CA ASN A 34 -5.47 17.32 -3.02
C ASN A 34 -4.22 16.49 -3.37
N VAL A 35 -4.36 15.16 -3.31
CA VAL A 35 -3.28 14.18 -3.47
C VAL A 35 -3.64 13.08 -4.46
N ASP A 36 -2.61 12.55 -5.12
CA ASP A 36 -2.67 11.31 -5.90
C ASP A 36 -1.94 10.21 -5.11
N LEU A 37 -2.70 9.32 -4.46
CA LEU A 37 -2.15 8.24 -3.64
C LEU A 37 -1.80 7.03 -4.51
N GLN A 38 -0.50 6.77 -4.63
CA GLN A 38 0.06 5.64 -5.35
C GLN A 38 0.54 4.56 -4.37
N LEU A 39 -0.16 3.43 -4.38
CA LEU A 39 0.18 2.26 -3.57
C LEU A 39 1.32 1.47 -4.21
N ARG A 40 2.37 1.18 -3.43
CA ARG A 40 3.60 0.50 -3.89
C ARG A 40 3.87 -0.77 -3.08
N PRO A 41 3.34 -1.93 -3.51
CA PRO A 41 3.70 -3.23 -2.92
C PRO A 41 5.22 -3.39 -2.89
N THR A 42 5.77 -3.62 -1.71
CA THR A 42 7.22 -3.61 -1.44
C THR A 42 7.58 -4.74 -0.50
N LEU A 43 8.70 -5.41 -0.73
CA LEU A 43 9.12 -6.52 0.11
C LEU A 43 9.99 -6.02 1.27
N ILE A 44 9.49 -6.12 2.50
CA ILE A 44 10.26 -5.76 3.70
C ILE A 44 11.49 -6.66 3.85
N ALA A 45 11.42 -7.91 3.38
CA ALA A 45 12.50 -8.90 3.40
C ALA A 45 13.83 -8.40 2.79
N ALA A 46 13.72 -7.57 1.74
CA ALA A 46 14.89 -7.02 1.07
C ALA A 46 15.49 -5.81 1.83
N ILE A 47 14.73 -5.26 2.79
CA ILE A 47 15.15 -4.17 3.68
C ILE A 47 15.62 -4.77 5.03
N MET A 48 14.96 -5.83 5.51
CA MET A 48 15.17 -6.53 6.77
C MET A 48 15.10 -8.04 6.49
N LYS A 49 16.14 -8.83 6.78
CA LYS A 49 16.30 -10.23 6.33
C LYS A 49 15.25 -11.25 6.87
N ASP A 50 13.96 -11.12 6.54
CA ASP A 50 12.88 -12.06 6.88
C ASP A 50 11.80 -12.16 5.78
N SER A 51 11.40 -13.38 5.39
CA SER A 51 10.73 -13.65 4.10
C SER A 51 9.26 -14.11 4.16
N GLY A 52 8.51 -13.76 5.20
CA GLY A 52 7.16 -14.30 5.47
C GLY A 52 6.03 -13.89 4.51
N SER A 53 6.22 -12.89 3.63
CA SER A 53 5.15 -12.31 2.80
C SER A 53 5.42 -12.34 1.29
N MET A 54 6.46 -13.03 0.82
CA MET A 54 6.87 -12.99 -0.59
C MET A 54 5.72 -13.33 -1.55
N SER A 55 4.96 -14.40 -1.28
CA SER A 55 3.82 -14.80 -2.10
C SER A 55 2.75 -13.68 -2.16
N ALA A 56 2.35 -13.16 -1.00
CA ALA A 56 1.38 -12.08 -0.92
C ALA A 56 1.83 -10.81 -1.64
N MET A 57 3.11 -10.42 -1.51
CA MET A 57 3.64 -9.22 -2.15
C MET A 57 3.82 -9.38 -3.66
N CYS A 58 4.16 -10.57 -4.15
CA CYS A 58 4.12 -10.89 -5.58
C CYS A 58 2.68 -10.80 -6.11
N PHE A 59 1.70 -11.37 -5.41
CA PHE A 59 0.30 -11.29 -5.80
C PHE A 59 -0.21 -9.84 -5.88
N LEU A 60 0.07 -9.03 -4.85
CA LEU A 60 -0.26 -7.60 -4.86
C LEU A 60 0.43 -6.83 -5.99
N THR A 61 1.65 -7.25 -6.37
CA THR A 61 2.35 -6.68 -7.52
C THR A 61 1.62 -7.03 -8.82
N ALA A 62 1.15 -8.28 -9.00
CA ALA A 62 0.33 -8.67 -10.15
C ALA A 62 -0.99 -7.88 -10.19
N VAL A 63 -1.69 -7.75 -9.06
CA VAL A 63 -2.91 -6.92 -8.94
C VAL A 63 -2.64 -5.48 -9.37
N ASN A 64 -1.55 -4.86 -8.89
CA ASN A 64 -1.19 -3.49 -9.26
C ASN A 64 -0.90 -3.33 -10.77
N MET A 65 -0.39 -4.37 -11.43
CA MET A 65 -0.03 -4.35 -12.85
C MET A 65 -1.22 -4.56 -13.78
N GLU A 66 -2.25 -5.30 -13.33
CA GLU A 66 -3.35 -5.74 -14.20
C GLU A 66 -4.71 -5.15 -13.82
N CYS A 67 -4.98 -4.95 -12.53
CA CYS A 67 -6.24 -4.41 -12.01
C CYS A 67 -5.98 -3.49 -10.78
N PRO A 68 -5.26 -2.36 -10.96
CA PRO A 68 -4.85 -1.49 -9.87
C PRO A 68 -6.02 -0.94 -9.02
N GLU A 69 -7.24 -0.87 -9.57
CA GLU A 69 -8.45 -0.47 -8.85
C GLU A 69 -8.85 -1.45 -7.73
N LYS A 70 -8.38 -2.69 -7.78
CA LYS A 70 -8.59 -3.71 -6.74
C LYS A 70 -7.51 -3.71 -5.67
N LEU A 71 -6.36 -3.07 -5.93
CA LEU A 71 -5.18 -3.15 -5.08
C LEU A 71 -5.47 -2.78 -3.62
N GLU A 72 -6.19 -1.68 -3.40
CA GLU A 72 -6.52 -1.25 -2.05
C GLU A 72 -7.31 -2.31 -1.26
N LYS A 73 -8.33 -2.91 -1.90
CA LYS A 73 -9.18 -3.90 -1.24
C LYS A 73 -8.44 -5.21 -0.99
N VAL A 74 -7.65 -5.68 -1.96
CA VAL A 74 -6.87 -6.92 -1.80
C VAL A 74 -5.82 -6.77 -0.70
N SER A 75 -5.11 -5.63 -0.64
CA SER A 75 -4.14 -5.39 0.44
C SER A 75 -4.80 -5.38 1.81
N ARG A 76 -5.98 -4.73 1.93
CA ARG A 76 -6.77 -4.74 3.17
C ARG A 76 -7.19 -6.14 3.58
N GLU A 77 -7.68 -6.97 2.66
CA GLU A 77 -8.07 -8.34 3.00
C GLU A 77 -6.89 -9.22 3.40
N LEU A 78 -5.70 -9.03 2.82
CA LEU A 78 -4.49 -9.73 3.27
C LEU A 78 -4.07 -9.30 4.68
N TRP A 79 -4.11 -8.00 5.00
CA TRP A 79 -3.88 -7.53 6.37
C TRP A 79 -4.93 -8.08 7.35
N MET A 80 -6.21 -8.12 6.96
CA MET A 80 -7.28 -8.70 7.80
C MET A 80 -6.96 -10.16 8.15
N ARG A 81 -6.47 -10.96 7.21
CA ARG A 81 -6.08 -12.35 7.48
C ARG A 81 -4.96 -12.43 8.52
N ILE A 82 -3.79 -11.87 8.22
CA ILE A 82 -2.61 -12.05 9.09
C ILE A 82 -2.69 -11.27 10.42
N TRP A 83 -3.21 -10.04 10.41
CA TRP A 83 -3.15 -9.15 11.59
C TRP A 83 -4.46 -9.01 12.36
N SER A 84 -5.60 -9.39 11.78
CA SER A 84 -6.88 -9.38 12.50
C SER A 84 -7.40 -10.77 12.83
N GLN A 85 -7.06 -11.79 12.05
CA GLN A 85 -7.65 -13.12 12.16
C GLN A 85 -6.62 -14.22 12.47
N ASP A 86 -5.33 -13.88 12.48
CA ASP A 86 -4.22 -14.83 12.66
C ASP A 86 -4.26 -15.98 11.63
N GLU A 87 -4.66 -15.64 10.39
CA GLU A 87 -4.78 -16.56 9.27
C GLU A 87 -3.59 -16.45 8.31
N ASP A 88 -3.25 -17.57 7.67
CA ASP A 88 -2.17 -17.66 6.69
C ASP A 88 -2.38 -16.72 5.48
N ILE A 89 -1.26 -16.24 4.93
CA ILE A 89 -1.16 -15.45 3.69
C ILE A 89 -0.08 -15.97 2.73
N THR A 90 0.49 -17.15 3.00
CA THR A 90 1.59 -17.73 2.22
C THR A 90 1.10 -18.73 1.18
N GLU A 91 0.02 -19.44 1.48
CA GLU A 91 -0.53 -20.48 0.63
C GLU A 91 -1.44 -19.91 -0.49
N PRO A 92 -1.49 -20.56 -1.67
CA PRO A 92 -2.31 -20.11 -2.79
C PRO A 92 -3.80 -19.94 -2.44
N GLN A 93 -4.39 -20.91 -1.72
CA GLN A 93 -5.80 -20.85 -1.32
C GLN A 93 -6.10 -19.67 -0.38
N SER A 94 -5.16 -19.33 0.50
CA SER A 94 -5.29 -18.20 1.42
C SER A 94 -5.31 -16.87 0.67
N ILE A 95 -4.43 -16.71 -0.32
CA ILE A 95 -4.36 -15.53 -1.18
C ILE A 95 -5.63 -15.40 -2.04
N LEU A 96 -6.09 -16.50 -2.63
CA LEU A 96 -7.35 -16.51 -3.40
C LEU A 96 -8.56 -16.11 -2.55
N ALA A 97 -8.66 -16.63 -1.32
CA ALA A 97 -9.74 -16.26 -0.41
C ALA A 97 -9.76 -14.76 -0.10
N ALA A 98 -8.59 -14.14 0.12
CA ALA A 98 -8.47 -12.69 0.29
C ALA A 98 -8.91 -11.92 -0.97
N ALA A 99 -8.48 -12.37 -2.15
CA ALA A 99 -8.81 -11.75 -3.43
C ALA A 99 -10.31 -11.81 -3.76
N GLU A 100 -10.95 -12.95 -3.54
CA GLU A 100 -12.39 -13.13 -3.73
C GLU A 100 -13.20 -12.26 -2.77
N LYS A 101 -12.79 -12.19 -1.49
CA LYS A 101 -13.42 -11.32 -0.49
C LYS A 101 -13.24 -9.83 -0.81
N ALA A 102 -12.14 -9.45 -1.46
CA ALA A 102 -11.91 -8.12 -2.01
C ALA A 102 -12.76 -7.83 -3.27
N GLY A 103 -13.50 -8.82 -3.77
CA GLY A 103 -14.44 -8.72 -4.88
C GLY A 103 -13.82 -8.96 -6.25
N LEU A 104 -12.73 -9.73 -6.34
CA LEU A 104 -12.31 -10.32 -7.62
C LEU A 104 -13.16 -11.56 -7.91
N SER A 105 -13.41 -11.84 -9.19
CA SER A 105 -13.98 -13.15 -9.56
C SER A 105 -12.94 -14.24 -9.34
N ALA A 106 -13.40 -15.49 -9.13
CA ALA A 106 -12.50 -16.64 -9.00
C ALA A 106 -11.57 -16.81 -10.22
N GLU A 107 -12.06 -16.48 -11.42
CA GLU A 107 -11.26 -16.52 -12.65
C GLU A 107 -10.16 -15.45 -12.65
N GLN A 108 -10.50 -14.21 -12.30
CA GLN A 108 -9.50 -13.12 -12.19
C GLN A 108 -8.45 -13.44 -11.12
N ALA A 109 -8.89 -13.90 -9.94
CA ALA A 109 -7.99 -14.23 -8.84
C ALA A 109 -7.00 -15.35 -9.23
N ARG A 110 -7.46 -16.40 -9.93
CA ARG A 110 -6.58 -17.46 -10.44
C ARG A 110 -5.61 -16.97 -11.49
N GLY A 111 -6.06 -16.15 -12.44
CA GLY A 111 -5.17 -15.58 -13.46
C GLY A 111 -4.03 -14.76 -12.83
N LEU A 112 -4.33 -13.96 -11.81
CA LEU A 112 -3.33 -13.18 -11.07
C LEU A 112 -2.40 -14.07 -10.23
N LEU A 113 -2.92 -15.16 -9.66
CA LEU A 113 -2.15 -16.14 -8.92
C LEU A 113 -1.15 -16.87 -9.83
N GLU A 114 -1.50 -17.15 -11.08
CA GLU A 114 -0.55 -17.66 -12.07
C GLU A 114 0.49 -16.59 -12.44
N ALA A 115 0.03 -15.35 -12.67
CA ALA A 115 0.88 -14.22 -13.05
C ALA A 115 1.95 -13.89 -11.98
N MET A 116 1.64 -14.07 -10.69
CA MET A 116 2.57 -13.73 -9.60
C MET A 116 3.87 -14.53 -9.63
N SER A 117 3.85 -15.72 -10.25
CA SER A 117 5.03 -16.58 -10.40
C SER A 117 5.88 -16.22 -11.62
N THR A 118 5.47 -15.23 -12.42
CA THR A 118 6.20 -14.84 -13.63
C THR A 118 7.43 -13.98 -13.30
N PRO A 119 8.51 -14.06 -14.10
CA PRO A 119 9.66 -13.17 -13.96
C PRO A 119 9.30 -11.69 -14.06
N LYS A 120 8.24 -11.36 -14.80
CA LYS A 120 7.76 -9.98 -14.98
C LYS A 120 7.31 -9.39 -13.64
N VAL A 121 6.50 -10.13 -12.88
CA VAL A 121 6.01 -9.69 -11.56
C VAL A 121 7.15 -9.64 -10.54
N ALA A 122 7.98 -10.68 -10.47
CA ALA A 122 9.13 -10.70 -9.55
C ALA A 122 10.09 -9.51 -9.78
N ASN A 123 10.38 -9.21 -11.05
CA ASN A 123 11.21 -8.06 -11.41
C ASN A 123 10.54 -6.73 -11.08
N GLN A 124 9.21 -6.63 -11.19
CA GLN A 124 8.49 -5.41 -10.83
C GLN A 124 8.50 -5.16 -9.31
N LEU A 125 8.32 -6.20 -8.50
CA LEU A 125 8.43 -6.12 -7.04
C LEU A 125 9.84 -5.71 -6.61
N LYS A 126 10.86 -6.32 -7.23
CA LYS A 126 12.27 -5.95 -7.02
C LYS A 126 12.53 -4.48 -7.36
N LYS A 127 12.10 -4.01 -8.53
CA LYS A 127 12.25 -2.59 -8.94
C LYS A 127 11.57 -1.62 -7.98
N THR A 128 10.37 -1.96 -7.51
CA THR A 128 9.62 -1.14 -6.55
C THR A 128 10.37 -1.05 -5.22
N THR A 129 10.92 -2.17 -4.77
CA THR A 129 11.69 -2.25 -3.52
C THR A 129 13.03 -1.52 -3.64
N GLU A 130 13.77 -1.67 -4.73
CA GLU A 130 15.00 -0.91 -4.99
C GLU A 130 14.75 0.58 -5.07
N LYS A 131 13.60 1.01 -5.62
CA LYS A 131 13.22 2.43 -5.67
C LYS A 131 13.11 3.02 -4.27
N VAL A 132 12.46 2.34 -3.32
CA VAL A 132 12.33 2.86 -1.96
C VAL A 132 13.65 2.85 -1.20
N CYS A 133 14.52 1.86 -1.44
CA CYS A 133 15.87 1.86 -0.89
C CYS A 133 16.68 3.08 -1.35
N LYS A 134 16.50 3.53 -2.60
CA LYS A 134 17.15 4.76 -3.11
C LYS A 134 16.66 6.04 -2.42
N TYR A 135 15.45 6.03 -1.85
CA TYR A 135 14.97 7.12 -0.99
C TYR A 135 15.51 7.04 0.46
N GLY A 136 16.31 6.01 0.79
CA GLY A 136 16.89 5.83 2.12
C GLY A 136 16.00 5.06 3.09
N ALA A 137 15.05 4.27 2.59
CA ALA A 137 14.22 3.43 3.45
C ALA A 137 15.04 2.38 4.20
N PHE A 138 14.79 2.28 5.51
CA PHE A 138 15.39 1.30 6.43
C PHE A 138 14.34 0.39 7.10
N GLY A 139 13.06 0.59 6.76
CA GLY A 139 11.92 -0.19 7.23
C GLY A 139 10.66 0.22 6.47
N LEU A 140 9.50 -0.30 6.89
CA LEU A 140 8.18 0.05 6.32
C LEU A 140 7.15 0.35 7.43
N PRO A 141 6.15 1.22 7.18
CA PRO A 141 5.87 1.90 5.93
C PRO A 141 6.80 3.08 5.67
N VAL A 142 6.92 3.43 4.40
CA VAL A 142 7.53 4.68 3.96
C VAL A 142 6.56 5.40 3.05
N THR A 143 6.26 6.66 3.38
CA THR A 143 5.51 7.57 2.51
C THR A 143 6.48 8.53 1.85
N VAL A 144 6.45 8.62 0.52
CA VAL A 144 7.23 9.60 -0.24
C VAL A 144 6.27 10.64 -0.80
N ALA A 145 6.45 11.89 -0.39
CA ALA A 145 5.65 13.01 -0.84
C ALA A 145 6.42 13.89 -1.82
N HIS A 146 5.82 14.17 -2.97
CA HIS A 146 6.36 15.09 -3.98
C HIS A 146 5.62 16.42 -3.92
N VAL A 147 6.25 17.44 -3.36
CA VAL A 147 5.65 18.76 -3.10
C VAL A 147 6.58 19.84 -3.61
N ASP A 148 6.11 20.73 -4.48
CA ASP A 148 6.84 21.91 -4.97
C ASP A 148 8.29 21.60 -5.43
N ASN A 149 8.44 20.56 -6.26
CA ASN A 149 9.71 20.03 -6.77
C ASN A 149 10.66 19.44 -5.71
N GLN A 150 10.21 19.30 -4.46
CA GLN A 150 10.91 18.60 -3.40
C GLN A 150 10.34 17.19 -3.19
N THR A 151 11.18 16.30 -2.68
CA THR A 151 10.80 14.93 -2.32
C THR A 151 11.08 14.72 -0.86
N HIS A 152 10.05 14.38 -0.09
CA HIS A 152 10.14 14.11 1.34
C HIS A 152 9.84 12.64 1.60
N MET A 153 10.75 11.94 2.28
CA MET A 153 10.57 10.57 2.72
C MET A 153 10.22 10.56 4.20
N LEU A 154 9.08 9.98 4.55
CA LEU A 154 8.60 9.84 5.93
C LEU A 154 8.45 8.36 6.27
N PHE A 155 9.18 7.91 7.29
CA PHE A 155 9.08 6.56 7.83
C PHE A 155 8.03 6.50 8.95
N GLY A 156 7.23 5.43 8.98
CA GLY A 156 6.27 5.13 10.03
C GLY A 156 4.83 5.62 9.75
N SER A 157 3.90 5.17 10.59
CA SER A 157 2.48 5.55 10.53
C SER A 157 2.13 6.79 11.35
N ASP A 158 3.08 7.32 12.11
CA ASP A 158 2.95 8.43 13.05
C ASP A 158 3.38 9.79 12.48
N ARG A 159 3.74 9.84 11.19
CA ARG A 159 4.16 11.06 10.49
C ARG A 159 3.09 11.73 9.64
N MET A 160 1.83 11.29 9.77
CA MET A 160 0.72 11.78 8.94
C MET A 160 0.36 13.24 9.21
N GLU A 161 0.52 13.72 10.45
CA GLU A 161 0.35 15.15 10.77
C GLU A 161 1.47 16.01 10.17
N LEU A 162 2.72 15.52 10.21
CA LEU A 162 3.85 16.17 9.53
C LEU A 162 3.65 16.18 8.01
N LEU A 163 3.14 15.10 7.43
CA LEU A 163 2.80 15.02 6.02
C LEU A 163 1.73 16.06 5.66
N ALA A 164 0.67 16.20 6.47
CA ALA A 164 -0.37 17.21 6.26
C ALA A 164 0.25 18.63 6.25
N HIS A 165 1.17 18.92 7.19
CA HIS A 165 1.89 20.18 7.23
C HIS A 165 2.70 20.44 5.95
N LEU A 166 3.47 19.44 5.47
CA LEU A 166 4.24 19.55 4.23
C LEU A 166 3.36 19.78 3.00
N LEU A 167 2.17 19.19 2.97
CA LEU A 167 1.22 19.35 1.87
C LEU A 167 0.43 20.68 1.92
N GLY A 168 0.51 21.41 3.04
CA GLY A 168 -0.35 22.57 3.32
C GLY A 168 -1.81 22.17 3.54
N GLU A 169 -2.06 20.94 3.97
CA GLU A 169 -3.39 20.34 4.16
C GLU A 169 -3.77 20.30 5.64
N LYS A 170 -5.08 20.22 5.93
CA LYS A 170 -5.57 20.13 7.31
C LYS A 170 -5.49 18.70 7.84
N TRP A 171 -4.80 18.51 8.97
CA TRP A 171 -4.87 17.29 9.76
C TRP A 171 -6.13 17.29 10.64
N MET A 172 -6.91 16.20 10.57
CA MET A 172 -8.17 16.01 11.31
C MET A 172 -8.14 14.71 12.14
N GLY A 173 -6.94 14.26 12.53
CA GLY A 173 -6.74 12.99 13.21
C GLY A 173 -6.75 11.77 12.26
N PRO A 174 -6.49 10.56 12.78
CA PRO A 174 -6.39 9.34 11.96
C PRO A 174 -7.72 8.88 11.36
N VAL A 175 -8.85 9.40 11.85
CA VAL A 175 -10.20 9.15 11.35
C VAL A 175 -10.84 10.51 11.02
N PRO A 176 -10.59 11.07 9.82
CA PRO A 176 -11.17 12.35 9.45
C PRO A 176 -12.70 12.24 9.37
N PRO A 177 -13.44 13.31 9.67
CA PRO A 177 -14.90 13.33 9.53
C PRO A 177 -15.28 13.06 8.08
N ALA A 178 -16.41 12.38 7.87
CA ALA A 178 -16.92 12.15 6.52
C ALA A 178 -17.15 13.50 5.83
N ALA A 179 -16.82 13.59 4.54
CA ALA A 179 -16.89 14.82 3.74
C ALA A 179 -18.27 15.52 3.76
N ASN A 180 -19.32 14.84 4.25
CA ASN A 180 -20.69 15.35 4.40
C ASN A 180 -21.29 15.22 5.81
N SER A 181 -20.48 15.00 6.85
CA SER A 181 -20.98 14.97 8.23
C SER A 181 -21.26 16.40 8.73
N ARG A 182 -22.50 16.87 8.53
CA ARG A 182 -23.04 17.97 9.33
C ARG A 182 -23.26 17.45 10.75
N LEU A 183 -22.64 18.11 11.73
CA LEU A 183 -23.08 18.04 13.12
C LEU A 183 -24.46 18.67 13.24
#